data_AF-A0A527ZL03-F1
#
_entry.id   AF-A0A527ZL03-F1
#
_cell.length_a   1.000
_cell.length_b   1.000
_cell.length_c   1.000
_cell.angle_alpha   90.00
_cell.angle_beta   90.00
_cell.angle_gamma   90.00
#
_symmetry.space_group_name_H-M   'P 1'
#
loop_
_entity.id
_entity.type
_entity.pdbx_description
1 polymer ?
#
loop_
_entity_poly.entity_id
_entity_poly.type
_entity_poly.pdbx_seq_one_letter_code
_entity_poly.pdbx_strand_id
1 'polypeptide(L)'
;VCLTTDLPSSRRSTYVGNDQYAAGSVAALLIGNGLPKERNNILIVMSVPFRCQQEREMGFRRVLRSDFPYLKIEERVISDDRPETTCEQLIRFFETNDHPAAIYNVAGANRGVAKALETVGKAGKTVFVGHELTNNSRALLESGVMDYVISHDFAGELTAAVRWIRDNLNGATAEPPHSQILVHTRYNCGL
;
A
#
# COMPACT_ATOMS: atom_id res chain seq x y z
N VAL A 1 13.05 -4.75 19.19
CA VAL A 1 12.96 -4.89 17.71
C VAL A 1 11.60 -4.39 17.28
N CYS A 2 11.54 -3.51 16.29
CA CYS A 2 10.31 -3.20 15.57
C CYS A 2 10.28 -4.04 14.29
N LEU A 3 9.18 -4.71 14.00
CA LEU A 3 9.01 -5.56 12.83
C LEU A 3 7.89 -4.98 11.97
N THR A 4 8.08 -4.95 10.65
CA THR A 4 7.17 -4.41 9.61
C THR A 4 6.90 -2.91 9.69
N THR A 5 6.60 -2.37 10.87
CA THR A 5 6.38 -0.95 11.13
C THR A 5 7.37 -0.44 12.17
N ASP A 6 8.04 0.66 11.84
CA ASP A 6 9.02 1.26 12.74
C ASP A 6 8.37 2.15 13.81
N LEU A 7 9.04 2.28 14.96
CA LEU A 7 8.72 3.21 16.03
C LEU A 7 10.01 3.81 16.63
N PRO A 8 10.66 4.77 15.96
CA PRO A 8 11.99 5.28 16.34
C PRO A 8 12.08 5.85 17.76
N SER A 9 11.00 6.46 18.26
CA SER A 9 10.95 7.07 19.60
C SER A 9 10.81 6.06 20.75
N SER A 10 10.62 4.77 20.47
CA SER A 10 10.41 3.73 21.49
C SER A 10 11.66 3.23 22.19
N ARG A 11 12.84 3.80 21.90
CA ARG A 11 14.16 3.22 22.26
C ARG A 11 14.35 1.80 21.70
N ARG A 12 13.70 1.50 20.56
CA ARG A 12 13.89 0.22 19.87
C ARG A 12 15.36 -0.04 19.59
N SER A 13 15.78 -1.30 19.70
CA SER A 13 17.16 -1.67 19.39
C SER A 13 17.44 -1.71 17.88
N THR A 14 16.45 -2.11 17.07
CA THR A 14 16.54 -2.14 15.61
C THR A 14 15.14 -2.22 14.96
N TYR A 15 15.06 -1.88 13.68
CA TYR A 15 13.90 -2.09 12.81
C TYR A 15 14.22 -3.17 11.78
N VAL A 16 13.27 -4.06 11.54
CA VAL A 16 13.33 -5.08 10.51
C VAL A 16 12.09 -4.95 9.64
N GLY A 17 12.30 -4.59 8.37
CA GLY A 17 11.23 -4.38 7.40
C GLY A 17 11.72 -3.68 6.16
N ASN A 18 10.83 -3.50 5.19
CA ASN A 18 11.13 -2.78 3.97
C ASN A 18 11.14 -1.26 4.19
N ASP A 19 11.72 -0.52 3.25
CA ASP A 19 11.58 0.92 3.21
C ASP A 19 10.15 1.28 2.78
N GLN A 20 9.35 1.71 3.75
CA GLN A 20 7.94 2.07 3.55
C GLN A 20 7.77 3.31 2.67
N TYR A 21 8.74 4.22 2.69
CA TYR A 21 8.76 5.38 1.79
C TYR A 21 8.95 4.91 0.34
N ALA A 22 9.94 4.05 0.11
CA ALA A 22 10.18 3.46 -1.19
C ALA A 22 8.98 2.61 -1.68
N ALA A 23 8.32 1.86 -0.80
CA ALA A 23 7.10 1.13 -1.14
C ALA A 23 5.98 2.06 -1.65
N GLY A 24 5.81 3.22 -1.01
CA GLY A 24 4.92 4.27 -1.49
C GLY A 24 5.32 4.85 -2.84
N SER A 25 6.61 5.08 -3.05
CA SER A 25 7.15 5.53 -4.34
C SER A 25 6.91 4.52 -5.47
N VAL A 26 7.02 3.22 -5.20
CA VAL A 26 6.68 2.16 -6.15
C VAL A 26 5.20 2.22 -6.56
N ALA A 27 4.29 2.42 -5.60
CA ALA A 27 2.86 2.58 -5.92
C ALA A 27 2.60 3.77 -6.86
N ALA A 28 3.27 4.90 -6.65
CA ALA A 28 3.14 6.08 -7.51
C ALA A 28 3.68 5.83 -8.91
N LEU A 29 4.80 5.11 -9.03
CA LEU A 29 5.37 4.73 -10.31
C LEU A 29 4.43 3.80 -11.09
N LEU A 30 3.84 2.80 -10.42
CA LEU A 30 2.88 1.88 -11.04
C LEU A 30 1.63 2.61 -11.55
N ILE A 31 1.02 3.45 -10.71
CA ILE A 31 -0.15 4.25 -11.10
C ILE A 31 0.20 5.24 -12.22
N GLY A 32 1.31 5.97 -12.07
CA GLY A 32 1.73 6.98 -13.04
C GLY A 32 2.02 6.42 -14.44
N ASN A 33 2.59 5.21 -14.50
CA ASN A 33 2.84 4.50 -15.76
C ASN A 33 1.57 3.84 -16.33
N GLY A 34 0.61 3.47 -15.47
CA GLY A 34 -0.64 2.84 -15.88
C GLY A 34 -1.70 3.81 -16.42
N LEU A 35 -1.52 5.12 -16.20
CA LEU A 35 -2.47 6.15 -16.63
C LEU A 35 -1.95 6.97 -17.83
N PRO A 36 -2.86 7.48 -18.68
CA PRO A 36 -2.49 8.40 -19.76
C PRO A 36 -1.87 9.70 -19.21
N LYS A 37 -1.04 10.35 -20.04
CA LYS A 37 -0.38 11.63 -19.72
C LYS A 37 -1.32 12.83 -19.80
N GLU A 38 -2.43 12.77 -19.06
CA GLU A 38 -3.47 13.79 -19.00
C GLU A 38 -3.98 13.98 -17.57
N ARG A 39 -4.79 15.03 -17.35
CA ARG A 39 -5.30 15.34 -16.02
C ARG A 39 -6.23 14.25 -15.53
N ASN A 40 -5.87 13.62 -14.42
CA ASN A 40 -6.64 12.57 -13.77
C ASN A 40 -6.49 12.68 -12.26
N ASN A 41 -7.55 12.26 -11.57
CA ASN A 41 -7.62 12.29 -10.11
C ASN A 41 -7.31 10.92 -9.51
N ILE A 42 -6.59 10.96 -8.40
CA ILE A 42 -6.13 9.80 -7.64
C ILE A 42 -6.74 9.89 -6.25
N LEU A 43 -7.34 8.80 -5.81
CA LEU A 43 -7.85 8.66 -4.44
C LEU A 43 -6.85 7.88 -3.60
N ILE A 44 -6.55 8.38 -2.40
CA ILE A 44 -5.78 7.63 -1.40
C ILE A 44 -6.74 7.15 -0.32
N VAL A 45 -6.70 5.85 -0.01
CA VAL A 45 -7.42 5.26 1.11
C VAL A 45 -6.40 4.94 2.20
N MET A 46 -6.59 5.48 3.40
CA MET A 46 -5.72 5.24 4.57
C MET A 46 -6.57 4.83 5.76
N SER A 47 -5.96 4.32 6.83
CA SER A 47 -6.66 4.08 8.10
C SER A 47 -6.11 4.96 9.22
N VAL A 48 -6.02 4.44 10.44
CA VAL A 48 -5.40 5.12 11.57
C VAL A 48 -3.93 5.45 11.26
N PRO A 49 -3.33 6.47 11.89
CA PRO A 49 -2.02 7.01 11.48
C PRO A 49 -0.84 6.10 11.87
N PHE A 50 -0.82 4.88 11.34
CA PHE A 50 0.35 4.00 11.41
C PHE A 50 1.52 4.64 10.65
N ARG A 51 2.71 4.62 11.26
CA ARG A 51 3.91 5.25 10.71
C ARG A 51 4.24 4.74 9.30
N CYS A 52 4.09 3.44 9.06
CA CYS A 52 4.31 2.84 7.75
C CYS A 52 3.38 3.41 6.67
N GLN A 53 2.09 3.63 6.99
CA GLN A 53 1.15 4.24 6.05
C GLN A 53 1.51 5.71 5.75
N GLN A 54 1.96 6.45 6.76
CA GLN A 54 2.42 7.84 6.58
C GLN A 54 3.64 7.92 5.67
N GLU A 55 4.62 7.04 5.86
CA GLU A 55 5.82 6.98 5.01
C GLU A 55 5.49 6.59 3.58
N ARG A 56 4.63 5.58 3.40
CA ARG A 56 4.08 5.19 2.10
C ARG A 56 3.40 6.37 1.41
N GLU A 57 2.56 7.12 2.13
CA GLU A 57 1.93 8.30 1.58
C GLU A 57 2.96 9.37 1.17
N MET A 58 3.97 9.62 1.99
CA MET A 58 5.02 10.59 1.69
C MET A 58 5.80 10.23 0.42
N GLY A 59 6.21 8.97 0.28
CA GLY A 59 6.91 8.47 -0.90
C GLY A 59 6.05 8.52 -2.16
N PHE A 60 4.77 8.18 -2.02
CA PHE A 60 3.78 8.27 -3.09
C PHE A 60 3.60 9.70 -3.59
N ARG A 61 3.38 10.64 -2.67
CA ARG A 61 3.19 12.07 -2.99
C ARG A 61 4.42 12.68 -3.63
N ARG A 62 5.63 12.30 -3.20
CA ARG A 62 6.86 12.78 -3.83
C ARG A 62 6.91 12.43 -5.30
N VAL A 63 6.79 11.14 -5.62
CA VAL A 63 6.93 10.64 -6.99
C VAL A 63 5.82 11.17 -7.89
N LEU A 64 4.57 11.22 -7.42
CA LEU A 64 3.51 11.84 -8.21
C LEU A 64 3.80 13.31 -8.53
N ARG A 65 4.31 14.09 -7.57
CA ARG A 65 4.61 15.51 -7.79
C ARG A 65 5.78 15.73 -8.75
N SER A 66 6.82 14.89 -8.67
CA SER A 66 8.01 15.05 -9.50
C SER A 66 7.83 14.48 -10.91
N ASP A 67 7.27 13.27 -11.01
CA ASP A 67 7.35 12.48 -12.24
C ASP A 67 6.02 12.50 -13.01
N PHE A 68 4.90 12.72 -12.30
CA PHE A 68 3.54 12.68 -12.85
C PHE A 68 2.70 13.92 -12.47
N PRO A 69 3.17 15.16 -12.70
CA PRO A 69 2.57 16.39 -12.16
C PRO A 69 1.14 16.68 -12.67
N TYR A 70 0.71 16.00 -13.73
CA TYR A 70 -0.64 16.05 -14.30
C TYR A 70 -1.66 15.24 -13.48
N LEU A 71 -1.22 14.27 -12.69
CA LEU A 71 -2.07 13.53 -11.75
C LEU A 71 -2.25 14.33 -10.45
N LYS A 72 -3.49 14.40 -9.96
CA LYS A 72 -3.83 15.12 -8.72
C LYS A 72 -4.42 14.17 -7.70
N ILE A 73 -4.03 14.34 -6.44
CA ILE A 73 -4.65 13.61 -5.33
C ILE A 73 -5.83 14.46 -4.88
N GLU A 74 -7.06 13.99 -5.14
CA GLU A 74 -8.27 14.79 -4.89
C GLU A 74 -8.61 14.81 -3.41
N GLU A 75 -8.72 13.65 -2.74
CA GLU A 75 -9.00 13.56 -1.31
C GLU A 75 -8.39 12.28 -0.68
N ARG A 76 -8.53 12.16 0.65
CA ARG A 76 -8.21 10.95 1.42
C ARG A 76 -9.50 10.40 2.04
N VAL A 77 -9.77 9.12 1.86
CA VAL A 77 -10.80 8.42 2.64
C VAL A 77 -10.12 7.71 3.81
N ILE A 78 -10.63 7.95 5.03
CA ILE A 78 -10.16 7.29 6.24
C ILE A 78 -11.04 6.08 6.53
N SER A 79 -10.50 4.91 6.20
CA SER A 79 -11.03 3.58 6.49
C SER A 79 -10.85 3.25 7.98
N ASP A 80 -11.80 2.52 8.53
CA ASP A 80 -11.70 1.87 9.84
C ASP A 80 -11.18 0.42 9.74
N ASP A 81 -10.55 0.09 8.61
CA ASP A 81 -10.04 -1.24 8.23
C ASP A 81 -11.11 -2.35 8.16
N ARG A 82 -12.40 -2.00 8.20
CA ARG A 82 -13.49 -2.96 7.97
C ARG A 82 -13.99 -2.86 6.52
N PRO A 83 -14.06 -3.96 5.76
CA PRO A 83 -14.46 -3.94 4.36
C PRO A 83 -15.83 -3.31 4.10
N GLU A 84 -16.82 -3.59 4.95
CA GLU A 84 -18.21 -3.16 4.78
C GLU A 84 -18.33 -1.63 4.87
N THR A 85 -17.80 -1.04 5.94
CA THR A 85 -17.80 0.40 6.15
C THR A 85 -16.88 1.14 5.17
N THR A 86 -15.73 0.55 4.82
CA THR A 86 -14.86 1.11 3.76
C THR A 86 -15.62 1.18 2.43
N CYS A 87 -16.39 0.14 2.10
CA CYS A 87 -17.23 0.14 0.91
C CYS A 87 -18.29 1.26 0.95
N GLU A 88 -19.02 1.39 2.06
CA GLU A 88 -20.04 2.44 2.23
C GLU A 88 -19.45 3.85 2.13
N GLN A 89 -18.30 4.09 2.78
CA GLN A 89 -17.60 5.37 2.72
C GLN A 89 -17.17 5.72 1.29
N LEU A 90 -16.65 4.75 0.54
CA LEU A 90 -16.24 4.96 -0.85
C LEU A 90 -17.42 5.19 -1.78
N ILE A 91 -18.53 4.46 -1.60
CA ILE A 91 -19.75 4.71 -2.38
C ILE A 91 -20.23 6.15 -2.15
N ARG A 92 -20.32 6.60 -0.89
CA ARG A 92 -20.69 7.99 -0.56
C ARG A 92 -19.72 9.01 -1.17
N PHE A 93 -18.42 8.71 -1.17
CA PHE A 93 -17.43 9.56 -1.81
C PHE A 93 -17.67 9.66 -3.33
N PHE A 94 -18.00 8.56 -4.00
CA PHE A 94 -18.29 8.54 -5.44
C PHE A 94 -19.64 9.20 -5.80
N GLU A 95 -20.57 9.34 -4.86
CA GLU A 95 -21.83 10.06 -5.09
C GLU A 95 -21.62 11.58 -5.20
N THR A 96 -20.61 12.12 -4.52
CA THR A 96 -20.35 13.57 -4.47
C THR A 96 -19.15 14.03 -5.30
N ASN A 97 -18.35 13.10 -5.82
CA ASN A 97 -17.12 13.38 -6.56
C ASN A 97 -17.05 12.57 -7.87
N ASP A 98 -16.21 13.02 -8.79
CA ASP A 98 -15.87 12.22 -9.96
C ASP A 98 -15.16 10.93 -9.55
N HIS A 99 -15.33 9.87 -10.35
CA HIS A 99 -14.68 8.61 -10.07
C HIS A 99 -13.18 8.73 -10.35
N PRO A 100 -12.31 8.38 -9.39
CA PRO A 100 -10.87 8.52 -9.56
C PRO A 100 -10.37 7.58 -10.67
N ALA A 101 -9.36 8.01 -11.42
CA ALA A 101 -8.70 7.17 -12.41
C ALA A 101 -7.86 6.07 -11.74
N ALA A 102 -7.40 6.31 -10.51
CA ALA A 102 -6.74 5.30 -9.70
C ALA A 102 -7.04 5.45 -8.21
N ILE A 103 -7.02 4.31 -7.52
CA ILE A 103 -7.08 4.22 -6.06
C ILE A 103 -5.79 3.60 -5.55
N TYR A 104 -5.11 4.31 -4.65
CA TYR A 104 -4.03 3.77 -3.85
C TYR A 104 -4.53 3.48 -2.43
N ASN A 105 -4.76 2.21 -2.12
CA ASN A 105 -5.15 1.78 -0.79
C ASN A 105 -3.92 1.44 0.07
N VAL A 106 -3.60 2.33 0.99
CA VAL A 106 -2.51 2.15 1.98
C VAL A 106 -2.98 1.33 3.18
N ALA A 107 -4.30 1.24 3.39
CA ALA A 107 -4.96 0.52 4.48
C ALA A 107 -5.19 -0.98 4.15
N GLY A 108 -5.64 -1.76 5.14
CA GLY A 108 -5.81 -3.22 5.00
C GLY A 108 -7.08 -3.65 4.26
N ALA A 109 -8.09 -2.77 4.16
CA ALA A 109 -9.43 -3.12 3.68
C ALA A 109 -9.58 -3.20 2.14
N ASN A 110 -8.67 -3.91 1.44
CA ASN A 110 -8.70 -4.06 -0.02
C ASN A 110 -10.06 -4.54 -0.57
N ARG A 111 -10.74 -5.43 0.16
CA ARG A 111 -12.05 -5.96 -0.21
C ARG A 111 -13.14 -4.90 -0.24
N GLY A 112 -13.08 -3.92 0.66
CA GLY A 112 -14.05 -2.82 0.71
C GLY A 112 -13.91 -1.90 -0.50
N VAL A 113 -12.66 -1.61 -0.90
CA VAL A 113 -12.35 -0.84 -2.11
C VAL A 113 -12.85 -1.57 -3.36
N ALA A 114 -12.51 -2.85 -3.49
CA ALA A 114 -12.97 -3.68 -4.61
C ALA A 114 -14.49 -3.71 -4.70
N LYS A 115 -15.19 -3.92 -3.58
CA LYS A 115 -16.65 -3.99 -3.56
C LYS A 115 -17.31 -2.67 -3.94
N ALA A 116 -16.72 -1.54 -3.52
CA ALA A 116 -17.20 -0.22 -3.92
C ALA A 116 -17.06 -0.03 -5.44
N LEU A 117 -15.89 -0.34 -6.00
CA LEU A 117 -15.62 -0.24 -7.45
C LEU A 117 -16.55 -1.13 -8.29
N GLU A 118 -16.83 -2.36 -7.83
CA GLU A 118 -17.80 -3.25 -8.47
C GLU A 118 -19.21 -2.64 -8.44
N THR A 119 -19.64 -2.15 -7.28
CA THR A 119 -20.98 -1.57 -7.07
C THR A 119 -21.24 -0.38 -8.00
N VAL A 120 -20.23 0.48 -8.22
CA VAL A 120 -20.35 1.64 -9.12
C VAL A 120 -19.98 1.35 -10.58
N GLY A 121 -19.72 0.08 -10.94
CA GLY A 121 -19.40 -0.31 -12.31
C GLY A 121 -18.05 0.21 -12.84
N LYS A 122 -17.09 0.43 -11.93
CA LYS A 122 -15.73 0.94 -12.19
C LYS A 122 -14.61 -0.08 -11.97
N ALA A 123 -14.95 -1.30 -11.53
CA ALA A 123 -14.01 -2.42 -11.52
C ALA A 123 -13.36 -2.63 -12.89
N GLY A 124 -12.04 -2.79 -12.94
CA GLY A 124 -11.25 -2.92 -14.18
C GLY A 124 -11.12 -1.63 -15.02
N LYS A 125 -11.74 -0.52 -14.61
CA LYS A 125 -11.59 0.80 -15.23
C LYS A 125 -10.77 1.78 -14.38
N THR A 126 -10.73 1.53 -13.07
CA THR A 126 -9.95 2.29 -12.10
C THR A 126 -8.71 1.50 -11.77
N VAL A 127 -7.53 2.08 -11.93
CA VAL A 127 -6.29 1.42 -11.53
C VAL A 127 -6.28 1.25 -10.02
N PHE A 128 -6.20 0.02 -9.54
CA PHE A 128 -6.28 -0.27 -8.10
C PHE A 128 -4.98 -0.91 -7.60
N VAL A 129 -4.27 -0.15 -6.76
CA VAL A 129 -3.04 -0.58 -6.08
C VAL A 129 -3.29 -0.65 -4.57
N GLY A 130 -2.86 -1.73 -3.94
CA GLY A 130 -2.97 -1.89 -2.50
C GLY A 130 -1.79 -2.66 -1.91
N HIS A 131 -1.88 -2.93 -0.62
CA HIS A 131 -0.83 -3.62 0.13
C HIS A 131 -1.27 -5.00 0.61
N GLU A 132 -0.26 -5.82 0.88
CA GLU A 132 -0.33 -7.18 1.43
C GLU A 132 -0.91 -8.23 0.48
N LEU A 133 -0.10 -9.25 0.18
CA LEU A 133 -0.55 -10.42 -0.58
C LEU A 133 -1.22 -11.41 0.39
N THR A 134 -2.51 -11.59 0.21
CA THR A 134 -3.36 -12.51 0.98
C THR A 134 -4.23 -13.29 0.01
N ASN A 135 -4.93 -14.33 0.47
CA ASN A 135 -5.92 -15.03 -0.37
C ASN A 135 -6.94 -14.08 -1.00
N ASN A 136 -7.33 -13.03 -0.27
CA ASN A 136 -8.30 -12.04 -0.76
C ASN A 136 -7.71 -11.15 -1.85
N SER A 137 -6.55 -10.54 -1.62
CA SER A 137 -5.92 -9.66 -2.63
C SER A 137 -5.42 -10.45 -3.83
N ARG A 138 -4.99 -11.70 -3.65
CA ARG A 138 -4.75 -12.64 -4.75
C ARG A 138 -5.99 -12.83 -5.63
N ALA A 139 -7.15 -13.12 -5.03
CA ALA A 139 -8.39 -13.30 -5.79
C ALA A 139 -8.78 -12.02 -6.56
N LEU A 140 -8.50 -10.83 -6.00
CA LEU A 140 -8.74 -9.55 -6.67
C LEU A 140 -7.78 -9.31 -7.84
N LEU A 141 -6.52 -9.75 -7.73
CA LEU A 141 -5.58 -9.72 -8.85
C LEU A 141 -6.03 -10.67 -9.97
N GLU A 142 -6.40 -11.90 -9.61
CA GLU A 142 -6.86 -12.93 -10.55
C GLU A 142 -8.15 -12.52 -11.28
N SER A 143 -9.09 -11.85 -10.60
CA SER A 143 -10.32 -11.32 -11.23
C SER A 143 -10.10 -10.06 -12.07
N GLY A 144 -8.95 -9.41 -11.93
CA GLY A 144 -8.63 -8.15 -12.61
C GLY A 144 -9.32 -6.91 -12.01
N VAL A 145 -9.94 -7.04 -10.83
CA VAL A 145 -10.46 -5.88 -10.08
C VAL A 145 -9.32 -5.05 -9.49
N MET A 146 -8.22 -5.72 -9.12
CA MET A 146 -6.99 -5.11 -8.62
C MET A 146 -5.86 -5.32 -9.62
N ASP A 147 -5.02 -4.30 -9.82
CA ASP A 147 -3.93 -4.35 -10.79
C ASP A 147 -2.62 -4.80 -10.14
N TYR A 148 -2.32 -4.23 -8.97
CA TYR A 148 -1.06 -4.46 -8.27
C TYR A 148 -1.23 -4.59 -6.77
N VAL A 149 -0.53 -5.55 -6.18
CA VAL A 149 -0.32 -5.64 -4.74
C VAL A 149 1.16 -5.41 -4.45
N ILE A 150 1.46 -4.48 -3.56
CA ILE A 150 2.80 -4.29 -3.01
C ILE A 150 2.88 -5.08 -1.70
N SER A 151 3.91 -5.91 -1.56
CA SER A 151 4.14 -6.70 -0.36
C SER A 151 5.61 -6.70 0.03
N HIS A 152 5.95 -7.53 0.99
CA HIS A 152 7.26 -7.65 1.59
C HIS A 152 7.54 -9.11 1.97
N ASP A 153 8.81 -9.47 2.12
CA ASP A 153 9.21 -10.81 2.54
C ASP A 153 9.06 -10.97 4.06
N PHE A 154 7.82 -11.16 4.53
CA PHE A 154 7.51 -11.29 5.95
C PHE A 154 8.28 -12.46 6.62
N ALA A 155 8.45 -13.57 5.92
CA ALA A 155 9.18 -14.73 6.45
C ALA A 155 10.68 -14.42 6.61
N GLY A 156 11.27 -13.74 5.63
CA GLY A 156 12.64 -13.22 5.70
C GLY A 156 12.82 -12.20 6.81
N GLU A 157 11.87 -11.27 6.97
CA GLU A 157 11.87 -10.27 8.05
C GLU A 157 11.79 -10.91 9.44
N LEU A 158 10.89 -11.87 9.64
CA LEU A 158 10.79 -12.60 10.91
C LEU A 158 12.10 -13.35 11.21
N THR A 159 12.67 -14.01 10.20
CA THR A 159 13.95 -14.71 10.33
C THR A 159 15.08 -13.75 10.70
N ALA A 160 15.15 -12.60 10.01
CA ALA A 160 16.15 -11.57 10.28
C ALA A 160 15.99 -10.98 11.69
N ALA A 161 14.75 -10.74 12.14
CA ALA A 161 14.48 -10.26 13.49
C ALA A 161 14.96 -11.24 14.58
N VAL A 162 14.63 -12.53 14.45
CA VAL A 162 15.08 -13.56 15.40
C VAL A 162 16.60 -13.69 15.41
N ARG A 163 17.24 -13.69 14.23
CA ARG A 163 18.71 -13.71 14.13
C ARG A 163 19.33 -12.50 14.80
N TRP A 164 18.82 -11.30 14.53
CA TRP A 164 19.30 -10.06 15.13
C TRP A 164 19.19 -10.09 16.65
N ILE A 165 18.07 -10.57 17.22
CA ILE A 165 17.91 -10.69 18.68
C ILE A 165 19.01 -11.57 19.27
N ARG A 166 19.24 -12.75 18.69
CA ARG A 166 20.29 -13.67 19.16
C ARG A 166 21.69 -13.06 19.04
N ASP A 167 21.97 -12.39 17.94
CA ASP A 167 23.30 -11.83 17.69
C ASP A 167 23.54 -10.60 18.59
N ASN A 168 22.48 -9.83 18.91
CA ASN A 168 22.52 -8.72 19.84
C ASN A 168 22.80 -9.17 21.28
N LEU A 169 22.32 -10.35 21.70
CA LEU A 169 22.71 -10.96 22.98
C LEU A 169 24.22 -11.25 23.06
N ASN A 170 24.89 -11.37 21.91
CA ASN A 170 26.34 -11.55 21.80
C ASN A 170 27.10 -10.24 21.47
N GLY A 171 26.42 -9.08 21.58
CA GLY A 171 27.03 -7.76 21.41
C GLY A 171 26.93 -7.16 20.00
N ALA A 172 26.23 -7.81 19.05
CA ALA A 172 26.02 -7.21 17.73
C ALA A 172 25.06 -6.01 17.81
N THR A 173 25.39 -4.91 17.13
CA THR A 173 24.58 -3.67 17.13
C THR A 173 24.23 -3.17 15.73
N ALA A 174 24.76 -3.79 14.69
CA ALA A 174 24.51 -3.38 13.31
C ALA A 174 23.02 -3.51 12.96
N GLU A 175 22.45 -2.51 12.30
CA GLU A 175 21.08 -2.61 11.77
C GLU A 175 21.03 -3.59 10.60
N PRO A 176 20.01 -4.46 10.53
CA PRO A 176 19.82 -5.32 9.37
C PRO A 176 19.38 -4.47 8.17
N PRO A 177 19.74 -4.88 6.94
CA PRO A 177 19.30 -4.19 5.74
C PRO A 177 17.78 -4.27 5.58
N HIS A 178 17.22 -3.31 4.85
CA HIS A 178 15.80 -3.36 4.46
C HIS A 178 15.49 -4.62 3.64
N SER A 179 14.33 -5.21 3.90
CA SER A 179 13.80 -6.29 3.07
C SER A 179 13.40 -5.76 1.69
N GLN A 180 13.29 -6.68 0.73
CA GLN A 180 12.87 -6.34 -0.63
C GLN A 180 11.40 -5.92 -0.67
N ILE A 181 11.10 -4.93 -1.51
CA ILE A 181 9.72 -4.57 -1.87
C ILE A 181 9.30 -5.48 -3.00
N LEU A 182 8.21 -6.22 -2.81
CA LEU A 182 7.69 -7.16 -3.79
C LEU A 182 6.47 -6.54 -4.49
N VAL A 183 6.38 -6.75 -5.81
CA VAL A 183 5.21 -6.32 -6.60
C VAL A 183 4.57 -7.56 -7.21
N HIS A 184 3.28 -7.72 -6.94
CA HIS A 184 2.46 -8.80 -7.45
C HIS A 184 1.42 -8.27 -8.42
N THR A 185 1.26 -9.02 -9.50
CA THR A 185 0.24 -8.90 -10.53
C THR A 185 -0.52 -10.22 -10.58
N ARG A 186 -1.54 -10.31 -11.42
CA ARG A 186 -2.24 -11.57 -11.71
C ARG A 186 -1.33 -12.71 -12.21
N TYR A 187 -0.11 -12.42 -12.66
CA TYR A 187 0.83 -13.40 -13.20
C TYR A 187 1.88 -13.90 -12.19
N ASN A 188 1.96 -13.30 -11.01
CA ASN A 188 2.94 -13.67 -9.96
C ASN A 188 2.38 -13.49 -8.53
N CYS A 189 1.10 -13.82 -8.33
CA CYS A 189 0.40 -13.73 -7.05
C CYS A 189 0.20 -15.09 -6.34
N GLY A 190 1.09 -16.06 -6.60
CA GLY A 190 1.13 -17.31 -5.83
C GLY A 190 1.54 -17.06 -4.38
N LEU A 191 0.93 -17.79 -3.44
CA LEU A 191 1.26 -17.78 -2.00
C LEU A 191 2.05 -19.04 -1.63
#